data_AF-A0A1I5LP02-F1
#
_entry.id   AF-A0A1I5LP02-F1
#
_cell.length_a   1.000
_cell.length_b   1.000
_cell.length_c   1.000
_cell.angle_alpha   90.00
_cell.angle_beta   90.00
_cell.angle_gamma   90.00
#
_symmetry.space_group_name_H-M   'P 1'
#
loop_
_entity.id
_entity.type
_entity.pdbx_description
1 polymer ?
#
loop_
_entity_poly.entity_id
_entity_poly.type
_entity_poly.pdbx_seq_one_letter_code
_entity_poly.pdbx_strand_id
1 'polypeptide(L)'
;MSESRTDNRLDDVPMQPLRCQHCAARLLVRKSTVHQTSLQWNADAVEACAELGAAPMPGPALAGCSRLKESLEAEVAAGGLRIVQTV
;
A
#
# COMPACT_ATOMS: atom_id res chain seq x y z
N MET A 1 9.89 -26.71 -14.20
CA MET A 1 9.41 -26.36 -12.85
C MET A 1 9.69 -24.89 -12.67
N SER A 2 8.67 -24.04 -12.68
CA SER A 2 8.85 -22.58 -12.65
C SER A 2 9.32 -22.15 -11.27
N GLU A 3 10.62 -21.95 -11.13
CA GLU A 3 11.23 -21.37 -9.94
C GLU A 3 10.67 -19.96 -9.75
N SER A 4 9.92 -19.78 -8.67
CA SER A 4 9.49 -18.47 -8.18
C SER A 4 10.74 -17.63 -7.97
N ARG A 5 11.05 -16.74 -8.91
CA ARG A 5 12.16 -15.79 -8.84
C ARG A 5 11.88 -14.88 -7.64
N THR A 6 12.40 -15.24 -6.47
CA THR A 6 12.31 -14.43 -5.26
C THR A 6 12.98 -13.09 -5.57
N ASP A 7 12.16 -12.06 -5.73
CA ASP A 7 12.65 -10.72 -6.04
C ASP A 7 13.30 -10.14 -4.78
N ASN A 8 14.61 -10.34 -4.64
CA ASN A 8 15.45 -9.92 -3.50
C ASN A 8 15.40 -8.41 -3.21
N ARG A 9 14.77 -7.58 -4.07
CA ARG A 9 14.62 -6.14 -3.85
C ARG A 9 13.55 -5.80 -2.82
N LEU A 10 12.65 -6.74 -2.49
CA LEU A 10 11.71 -6.62 -1.39
C LEU A 10 12.37 -6.79 -0.01
N ASP A 11 13.53 -7.43 0.04
CA ASP A 11 14.27 -7.70 1.30
C ASP A 11 14.98 -6.45 1.83
N ASP A 12 15.48 -5.60 0.92
CA ASP A 12 16.20 -4.37 1.29
C ASP A 12 15.29 -3.32 1.93
N VAL A 13 14.03 -3.23 1.48
CA VAL A 13 13.02 -2.42 2.18
C VAL A 13 11.67 -3.13 2.28
N PRO A 14 11.31 -3.62 3.47
CA PRO A 14 10.06 -4.32 3.68
C PRO A 14 8.85 -3.40 3.47
N MET A 15 7.75 -3.96 2.96
CA MET A 15 6.48 -3.26 3.01
C MET A 15 6.02 -3.14 4.46
N GLN A 16 5.54 -1.96 4.85
CA GLN A 16 5.04 -1.71 6.19
C GLN A 16 3.51 -1.91 6.23
N PRO A 17 2.97 -2.51 7.29
CA PRO A 17 1.52 -2.60 7.47
C PRO A 17 0.94 -1.21 7.75
N LEU A 18 -0.08 -0.84 6.98
CA LEU A 18 -0.84 0.38 7.14
C LEU A 18 -2.31 0.04 7.32
N ARG A 19 -2.93 0.68 8.29
CA ARG A 19 -4.38 0.63 8.50
C ARG A 19 -4.99 1.97 8.13
N CYS A 20 -5.94 1.96 7.20
CA CYS A 20 -6.70 3.16 6.91
C CYS A 20 -7.54 3.56 8.12
N GLN A 21 -7.48 4.82 8.54
CA GLN A 21 -8.25 5.31 9.68
C GLN A 21 -9.75 5.45 9.38
N HIS A 22 -10.11 5.51 8.09
CA HIS A 22 -11.48 5.73 7.66
C HIS A 22 -12.27 4.43 7.43
N CYS A 23 -11.74 3.54 6.60
CA CYS A 23 -12.39 2.26 6.26
C CYS A 23 -11.83 1.06 7.03
N ALA A 24 -10.87 1.27 7.94
CA ALA A 24 -10.20 0.20 8.69
C ALA A 24 -9.47 -0.87 7.85
N ALA A 25 -9.35 -0.66 6.53
CA ALA A 25 -8.65 -1.56 5.62
C ALA A 25 -7.19 -1.73 6.03
N ARG A 26 -6.71 -2.97 6.11
CA ARG A 26 -5.32 -3.32 6.46
C ARG A 26 -4.57 -3.77 5.22
N LEU A 27 -3.60 -2.98 4.80
CA LEU A 27 -2.82 -3.24 3.59
C LEU A 27 -1.33 -3.06 3.86
N LEU A 28 -0.52 -3.44 2.89
CA LEU A 28 0.91 -3.23 2.93
C LEU A 28 1.27 -2.04 2.03
N VAL A 29 2.10 -1.14 2.55
CA VAL A 29 2.56 0.06 1.84
C VAL A 29 4.07 0.11 1.83
N ARG A 30 4.61 0.58 0.71
CA ARG A 30 6.04 0.89 0.57
C ARG A 30 6.18 2.21 -0.17
N LYS A 31 6.81 3.19 0.48
CA LYS A 31 7.09 4.48 -0.14
C LYS A 31 8.49 4.45 -0.73
N SER A 32 8.59 4.12 -2.02
CA SER A 32 9.87 4.06 -2.71
C SER A 32 10.50 5.45 -2.82
N THR A 33 9.71 6.46 -3.19
CA THR A 33 10.11 7.87 -3.28
C THR A 33 9.01 8.77 -2.72
N VAL A 34 9.23 10.09 -2.63
CA VAL A 34 8.18 11.05 -2.21
C VAL A 34 6.93 10.95 -3.10
N HIS A 35 7.11 10.71 -4.40
CA HIS A 35 6.02 10.65 -5.39
C HIS A 35 5.61 9.21 -5.74
N GLN A 36 6.43 8.20 -5.42
CA GLN A 36 6.18 6.81 -5.77
C GLN A 36 5.86 5.99 -4.52
N THR A 37 4.60 5.53 -4.46
CA THR A 37 4.09 4.65 -3.41
C THR A 37 3.60 3.35 -4.03
N SER A 38 4.12 2.22 -3.57
CA SER A 38 3.57 0.90 -3.84
C SER A 38 2.59 0.52 -2.74
N LEU A 39 1.37 0.17 -3.13
CA LEU A 39 0.34 -0.36 -2.24
C LEU A 39 0.05 -1.79 -2.65
N GLN A 40 0.02 -2.68 -1.67
CA GLN A 40 -0.39 -4.06 -1.85
C GLN A 40 -1.67 -4.31 -1.06
N TRP A 41 -2.76 -4.44 -1.80
CA TRP A 41 -4.08 -4.75 -1.29
C TRP A 41 -4.21 -6.25 -1.06
N ASN A 42 -4.80 -6.63 0.06
CA ASN A 42 -5.21 -8.00 0.39
C ASN A 42 -6.74 -8.10 0.36
N ALA A 43 -7.26 -9.33 0.43
CA ALA A 43 -8.71 -9.56 0.44
C ALA A 43 -9.41 -8.81 1.60
N ASP A 44 -8.81 -8.76 2.79
CA ASP A 44 -9.34 -8.02 3.96
C ASP A 44 -9.53 -6.52 3.65
N ALA A 45 -8.57 -5.89 2.95
CA ALA A 45 -8.69 -4.49 2.57
C ALA A 45 -9.74 -4.25 1.48
N VAL A 46 -9.96 -5.20 0.57
CA VAL A 46 -11.01 -5.14 -0.45
C VAL A 46 -12.40 -5.24 0.20
N GLU A 47 -12.56 -6.15 1.16
CA GLU A 47 -13.81 -6.32 1.92
C GLU A 47 -14.09 -5.13 2.85
N ALA A 48 -13.07 -4.59 3.50
CA ALA A 48 -13.20 -3.45 4.42
C ALA A 48 -13.47 -2.12 3.69
N CYS A 49 -13.04 -1.99 2.43
CA CYS A 49 -13.22 -0.76 1.68
C CYS A 49 -14.24 -0.92 0.55
N ALA A 50 -15.41 -0.30 0.74
CA ALA A 50 -16.48 -0.31 -0.26
C ALA A 50 -16.05 0.24 -1.64
N GLU A 51 -15.15 1.24 -1.70
CA GLU A 51 -14.65 1.76 -2.98
C GLU A 51 -13.78 0.73 -3.74
N LEU A 52 -13.06 -0.12 -3.00
CA LEU A 52 -12.30 -1.23 -3.59
C LEU A 52 -13.21 -2.39 -4.00
N GLY A 53 -14.19 -2.75 -3.18
CA GLY A 53 -15.16 -3.78 -3.52
C GLY A 53 -16.06 -3.41 -4.70
N ALA A 54 -16.37 -2.12 -4.88
CA ALA A 54 -17.19 -1.62 -5.98
C ALA A 54 -16.42 -1.49 -7.31
N ALA A 55 -15.11 -1.69 -7.31
CA ALA A 55 -14.28 -1.56 -8.50
C ALA A 55 -14.55 -2.68 -9.51
N PRO A 56 -14.81 -2.35 -10.79
CA PRO A 56 -15.14 -3.35 -11.79
C PRO A 56 -13.94 -4.23 -12.21
N MET A 57 -12.71 -3.86 -11.85
CA MET A 57 -11.51 -4.63 -12.19
C MET A 57 -10.54 -4.71 -10.99
N PRO A 58 -10.07 -5.91 -10.61
CA PRO A 58 -8.94 -6.05 -9.70
C PRO A 58 -7.67 -5.61 -10.45
N GLY A 59 -7.17 -4.41 -10.16
CA GLY A 59 -5.99 -3.91 -10.84
C GLY A 59 -5.39 -2.65 -10.21
N PRO A 60 -4.08 -2.40 -10.43
CA PRO A 60 -3.33 -1.31 -9.80
C PRO A 60 -3.78 0.10 -10.24
N ALA A 61 -4.66 0.20 -11.23
CA ALA A 61 -5.25 1.44 -11.73
C ALA A 61 -6.52 1.85 -10.97
N LEU A 62 -6.95 1.06 -9.98
CA LEU A 62 -8.01 1.53 -9.10
C LEU A 62 -7.44 2.67 -8.26
N ALA A 63 -8.05 3.85 -8.38
CA ALA A 63 -7.93 4.90 -7.40
C ALA A 63 -8.34 4.30 -6.04
N GLY A 64 -7.38 3.69 -5.36
CA GLY A 64 -7.60 3.12 -4.04
C GLY A 64 -8.17 4.19 -3.13
N CYS A 65 -8.91 3.76 -2.10
CA CYS A 65 -9.60 4.60 -1.14
C CYS A 65 -9.02 6.02 -1.08
N SER A 66 -9.75 7.01 -1.57
CA SER A 66 -9.23 8.39 -1.67
C SER A 66 -8.72 8.93 -0.32
N ARG A 67 -9.33 8.44 0.77
CA ARG A 67 -8.98 8.68 2.18
C ARG A 67 -7.71 7.97 2.67
N LEU A 68 -7.28 6.91 1.98
CA LEU A 68 -6.04 6.21 2.31
C LEU A 68 -4.83 7.13 2.11
N LYS A 69 -4.88 8.00 1.09
CA LYS A 69 -3.80 8.96 0.85
C LYS A 69 -3.58 9.84 2.09
N GLU A 70 -4.65 10.32 2.72
CA GLU A 70 -4.59 11.10 3.96
C GLU A 70 -3.96 10.28 5.10
N SER A 71 -4.31 9.00 5.24
CA SER A 71 -3.72 8.10 6.24
C SER A 71 -2.22 7.88 5.99
N LEU A 72 -1.83 7.76 4.72
CA LEU A 72 -0.45 7.59 4.31
C LEU A 72 0.38 8.86 4.56
N GLU A 73 -0.17 10.03 4.24
CA GLU A 73 0.45 11.33 4.52
C GLU A 73 0.61 11.55 6.02
N ALA A 74 -0.39 11.18 6.83
CA ALA A 74 -0.32 11.23 8.28
C ALA A 74 0.77 10.31 8.85
N GLU A 75 0.88 9.07 8.37
CA GLU A 75 1.91 8.14 8.84
C GLU A 75 3.33 8.53 8.37
N VAL A 76 3.46 9.13 7.19
CA VAL A 76 4.73 9.72 6.74
C VAL A 76 5.10 10.91 7.63
N ALA A 77 4.16 11.79 7.93
CA ALA A 77 4.38 12.95 8.81
C ALA A 77 4.69 12.53 10.26
N ALA A 78 4.06 11.46 10.74
CA ALA A 78 4.35 10.85 12.04
C ALA A 78 5.69 10.08 12.06
N GLY A 79 6.31 9.86 10.90
CA GLY A 79 7.54 9.08 10.76
C GLY A 79 7.35 7.56 10.83
N GLY A 80 6.11 7.08 10.84
CA GLY A 80 5.76 5.66 10.80
C GLY A 80 6.08 5.00 9.45
N LEU A 81 6.01 5.79 8.36
CA LEU A 81 6.39 5.35 7.02
C LEU A 81 7.72 5.93 6.58
N ARG A 82 8.71 5.06 6.37
CA ARG A 82 10.03 5.46 5.86
C ARG A 82 10.04 5.47 4.34
N ILE A 83 10.60 6.54 3.77
CA ILE A 83 10.87 6.62 2.32
C ILE A 83 12.18 5.89 2.06
N VAL A 84 12.14 4.93 1.14
CA VAL A 84 13.31 4.11 0.77
C VAL A 84 14.40 4.91 0.13
N GLN A 85 14.04 5.70 -0.89
CA GLN A 85 14.98 6.48 -1.65
C GLN A 85 15.05 7.89 -1.04
N THR A 86 15.99 8.06 -0.10
CA THR A 86 16.44 9.36 0.36
C THR A 86 17.70 9.72 -0.43
N VAL A 87 17.54 10.31 -1.62
CA VAL A 87 18.63 10.98 -2.35
C VAL A 87 18.41 12.48 -2.35
#